data_AF-A0A9X5XF28-F1
#
_entry.id   AF-A0A9X5XF28-F1
#
_cell.length_a   1.000
_cell.length_b   1.000
_cell.length_c   1.000
_cell.angle_alpha   90.00
_cell.angle_beta   90.00
_cell.angle_gamma   90.00
#
_symmetry.space_group_name_H-M   'P 1'
#
loop_
_entity.id
_entity.type
_entity.pdbx_description
1 polymer ?
#
loop_
_entity_poly.entity_id
_entity_poly.type
_entity_poly.pdbx_seq_one_letter_code
_entity_poly.pdbx_strand_id
1 'polypeptide(L)'
;IPLPEEETPEPFTAHLKRVAAFGLVLVGVLSVLAVVLPPVLGPTPVEGIEVTRPLWMFWWFFPMEQWFGVASIAFVIAAVFGLIFLVPFLDRGPKRRWRERPWATGAAVVLLLALAAITVNVWIYNPKGH
;
A
#
# COMPACT_ATOMS: atom_id res chain seq x y z
N ILE A 1 2.79 25.53 -22.27
CA ILE A 1 2.53 25.12 -20.87
C ILE A 1 1.24 25.80 -20.48
N PRO A 2 0.15 25.08 -20.12
CA PRO A 2 -1.05 25.73 -19.59
C PRO A 2 -0.65 26.61 -18.42
N LEU A 3 -1.21 27.83 -18.32
CA LEU A 3 -0.98 28.66 -17.15
C LEU A 3 -1.44 27.88 -15.91
N PRO A 4 -0.68 27.94 -14.79
CA PRO A 4 -1.12 27.34 -13.54
C PRO A 4 -2.53 27.84 -13.23
N GLU A 5 -3.39 26.94 -12.75
CA GLU A 5 -4.65 27.35 -12.13
C GLU A 5 -4.28 28.33 -11.00
N GLU A 6 -4.99 29.46 -10.93
CA GLU A 6 -4.67 30.52 -9.99
C GLU A 6 -4.98 30.01 -8.58
N GLU A 7 -3.94 29.58 -7.85
CA GLU A 7 -4.10 29.04 -6.49
C GLU A 7 -4.44 30.20 -5.55
N THR A 8 -5.65 30.16 -4.97
CA THR A 8 -6.06 31.14 -3.97
C THR A 8 -5.13 31.03 -2.75
N PRO A 9 -4.35 32.08 -2.41
CA PRO A 9 -3.43 32.01 -1.29
C PRO A 9 -4.22 31.85 0.02
N GLU A 10 -3.93 30.80 0.78
CA GLU A 10 -4.48 30.60 2.12
C GLU A 10 -3.38 30.72 3.19
N PRO A 11 -3.69 31.23 4.39
CA PRO A 11 -2.73 31.29 5.47
C PRO A 11 -2.36 29.87 5.95
N PHE A 12 -1.11 29.70 6.37
CA PHE A 12 -0.60 28.46 6.95
C PHE A 12 -1.50 27.90 8.08
N THR A 13 -2.09 28.79 8.88
CA THR A 13 -2.98 28.43 9.99
C THR A 13 -4.25 27.71 9.52
N ALA A 14 -4.77 28.05 8.34
CA ALA A 14 -5.92 27.35 7.77
C ALA A 14 -5.57 25.90 7.41
N HIS A 15 -4.40 25.70 6.81
CA HIS A 15 -3.87 24.36 6.50
C HIS A 15 -3.60 23.55 7.77
N LEU A 16 -2.93 24.16 8.75
CA LEU A 16 -2.64 23.53 10.03
C LEU A 16 -3.93 23.08 10.73
N LYS A 17 -4.98 23.91 10.74
CA LYS A 17 -6.28 23.55 11.32
C LYS A 17 -6.90 22.33 10.64
N ARG A 18 -6.86 22.26 9.31
CA ARG A 18 -7.41 21.12 8.55
C ARG A 18 -6.63 19.83 8.82
N VAL A 19 -5.30 19.90 8.80
CA VAL A 19 -4.43 18.75 9.11
C VAL A 19 -4.60 18.30 10.55
N ALA A 20 -4.68 19.22 11.52
CA ALA A 20 -4.91 18.89 12.92
C ALA A 20 -6.28 18.23 13.14
N ALA A 21 -7.34 18.75 12.50
CA ALA A 21 -8.67 18.14 12.56
C ALA A 21 -8.66 16.72 11.99
N PHE A 22 -8.03 16.51 10.83
CA PHE A 22 -7.88 15.17 10.26
C PHE A 22 -7.06 14.24 11.14
N GLY A 23 -5.97 14.75 11.73
CA GLY A 23 -5.14 14.02 12.67
C GLY A 23 -5.90 13.56 13.91
N LEU A 24 -6.73 14.44 14.49
CA LEU A 24 -7.59 14.10 15.64
C LEU A 24 -8.62 13.03 15.28
N VAL A 25 -9.24 13.12 14.10
CA VAL A 25 -10.17 12.09 13.61
C VAL A 25 -9.44 10.75 13.44
N LEU A 26 -8.27 10.75 12.80
CA LEU A 26 -7.48 9.54 12.58
C LEU A 26 -7.05 8.90 13.91
N VAL A 27 -6.50 9.69 14.84
CA VAL A 27 -6.09 9.20 16.17
C VAL A 27 -7.30 8.68 16.94
N GLY A 28 -8.42 9.39 16.92
CA GLY A 28 -9.66 8.94 17.58
C GLY A 28 -10.14 7.60 17.04
N VAL A 29 -10.24 7.45 15.71
CA VAL A 29 -10.64 6.19 15.06
C VAL A 29 -9.68 5.06 15.40
N LEU A 30 -8.37 5.27 15.27
CA LEU A 30 -7.37 4.26 15.59
C LEU A 30 -7.38 3.88 17.07
N SER A 31 -7.64 4.83 17.96
CA SER A 31 -7.74 4.57 19.41
C SER A 31 -8.97 3.72 19.72
N VAL A 32 -10.12 4.02 19.10
CA VAL A 32 -11.33 3.19 19.24
C VAL A 32 -11.10 1.79 18.69
N LEU A 33 -10.49 1.66 17.50
CA LEU A 33 -10.14 0.36 16.92
C LEU A 33 -9.19 -0.41 17.83
N ALA A 34 -8.17 0.22 18.41
CA ALA A 34 -7.23 -0.45 19.30
C ALA A 34 -7.90 -1.03 20.56
N VAL A 35 -8.95 -0.38 21.08
CA VAL A 35 -9.69 -0.85 22.25
C VAL A 35 -10.74 -1.90 21.88
N VAL A 36 -11.49 -1.70 20.81
CA VAL A 36 -12.63 -2.54 20.43
C VAL A 36 -12.20 -3.77 19.62
N LEU A 37 -11.17 -3.63 18.79
CA LEU A 37 -10.62 -4.63 17.87
C LEU A 37 -9.09 -4.69 18.02
N PRO A 38 -8.57 -5.08 19.20
CA PRO A 38 -7.14 -5.12 19.43
C PRO A 38 -6.45 -6.09 18.47
N PRO A 39 -5.22 -5.79 18.02
CA PRO A 39 -4.48 -6.68 17.14
C PRO A 39 -4.19 -8.00 17.86
N VAL A 40 -4.34 -9.12 17.15
CA VAL A 40 -4.01 -10.44 17.67
C VAL A 40 -2.48 -10.55 17.80
N LEU A 41 -2.00 -10.81 19.01
CA LEU A 41 -0.60 -11.20 19.23
C LEU A 41 -0.46 -12.64 18.74
N GLY A 42 0.53 -12.87 17.86
CA GLY A 42 0.87 -14.21 17.39
C GLY A 42 1.25 -15.14 18.56
N PRO A 43 1.25 -16.47 18.33
CA PRO A 43 1.67 -17.42 19.35
C PRO A 43 3.13 -17.21 19.73
N THR A 44 3.50 -17.64 20.94
CA THR A 44 4.90 -17.65 21.39
C THR A 44 5.76 -18.46 20.41
N PRO A 45 6.94 -17.95 20.01
CA PRO A 45 7.82 -18.69 19.12
C PRO A 45 8.20 -20.03 19.73
N VAL A 46 8.16 -21.09 18.93
CA VAL A 46 8.67 -22.42 19.29
C VAL A 46 9.88 -22.69 18.41
N GLU A 47 11.00 -23.05 19.02
CA GLU A 47 12.23 -23.35 18.29
C GLU A 47 11.99 -24.46 17.26
N GLY A 48 12.44 -24.24 16.02
CA GLY A 48 12.26 -25.18 14.92
C GLY A 48 10.85 -25.23 14.30
N ILE A 49 9.90 -24.41 14.77
CA ILE A 49 8.56 -24.28 14.17
C ILE A 49 8.34 -22.83 13.73
N GLU A 50 8.22 -22.62 12.42
CA GLU A 50 7.90 -21.31 11.87
C GLU A 50 6.40 -21.01 11.98
N VAL A 51 5.96 -20.57 13.16
CA VAL A 51 4.57 -20.13 13.38
C VAL A 51 4.35 -18.67 12.97
N THR A 52 5.40 -17.98 12.53
CA THR A 52 5.37 -16.56 12.17
C THR A 52 4.76 -16.34 10.80
N ARG A 53 3.47 -15.97 10.79
CA ARG A 53 2.86 -15.37 9.60
C ARG A 53 3.28 -13.90 9.48
N PRO A 54 3.62 -13.44 8.26
CA PRO A 54 3.90 -12.03 8.06
C PRO A 54 2.62 -11.20 8.23
N LEU A 55 2.80 -9.94 8.64
CA LEU A 55 1.71 -8.96 8.70
C LEU A 55 1.03 -8.82 7.33
N TRP A 56 -0.27 -8.51 7.33
CA TRP A 56 -1.09 -8.45 6.11
C TRP A 56 -0.55 -7.53 5.01
N MET A 57 0.20 -6.49 5.39
CA MET A 57 0.87 -5.55 4.48
C MET A 57 1.95 -6.20 3.59
N PHE A 58 2.39 -7.41 3.91
CA PHE A 58 3.40 -8.17 3.17
C PHE A 58 2.81 -9.29 2.30
N TRP A 59 1.50 -9.53 2.37
CA TRP A 59 0.88 -10.68 1.71
C TRP A 59 0.88 -10.60 0.18
N TRP A 60 1.06 -9.42 -0.41
CA TRP A 60 1.08 -9.25 -1.86
C TRP A 60 2.33 -9.80 -2.55
N PHE A 61 3.44 -10.03 -1.81
CA PHE A 61 4.64 -10.70 -2.34
C PHE A 61 4.99 -11.98 -1.58
N PHE A 62 4.45 -12.20 -0.39
CA PHE A 62 4.81 -13.35 0.44
C PHE A 62 4.66 -14.71 -0.27
N PRO A 63 3.56 -15.00 -1.02
CA PRO A 63 3.41 -16.28 -1.72
C PRO A 63 4.46 -16.56 -2.78
N MET A 64 5.18 -15.53 -3.24
CA MET A 64 6.18 -15.66 -4.29
C MET A 64 7.29 -16.63 -3.87
N GLU A 65 7.64 -16.65 -2.58
CA GLU A 65 8.60 -17.62 -2.04
C GLU A 65 8.18 -19.07 -2.31
N GLN A 66 6.91 -19.39 -2.05
CA GLN A 66 6.40 -20.74 -2.24
C GLN A 66 6.23 -21.07 -3.74
N TRP A 67 5.87 -20.08 -4.55
CA TRP A 67 5.62 -20.28 -5.99
C TRP A 67 6.89 -20.34 -6.82
N PHE A 68 7.92 -19.57 -6.45
CA PHE A 68 9.09 -19.30 -7.28
C PHE A 68 10.42 -19.32 -6.52
N GLY A 69 10.39 -19.61 -5.21
CA GLY A 69 11.56 -19.61 -4.33
C GLY A 69 11.84 -18.26 -3.68
N VAL A 70 12.61 -18.26 -2.59
CA VAL A 70 12.89 -17.09 -1.73
C VAL A 70 13.40 -15.86 -2.49
N ALA A 71 14.23 -16.04 -3.52
CA ALA A 71 14.79 -14.94 -4.31
C ALA A 71 13.71 -14.10 -5.03
N SER A 72 12.57 -14.70 -5.35
CA SER A 72 11.46 -14.02 -6.02
C SER A 72 10.86 -12.88 -5.20
N ILE A 73 10.92 -12.94 -3.86
CA ILE A 73 10.47 -11.85 -2.99
C ILE A 73 11.22 -10.57 -3.34
N ALA A 74 12.56 -10.65 -3.42
CA ALA A 74 13.41 -9.51 -3.74
C ALA A 74 13.10 -8.97 -5.15
N PHE A 75 12.93 -9.84 -6.14
CA PHE A 75 12.63 -9.43 -7.51
C PHE A 75 11.26 -8.74 -7.63
N VAL A 76 10.23 -9.27 -6.99
CA VAL A 76 8.88 -8.69 -7.02
C VAL A 76 8.84 -7.34 -6.33
N ILE A 77 9.47 -7.21 -5.15
CA ILE A 77 9.62 -5.93 -4.46
C ILE A 77 10.38 -4.93 -5.34
N ALA A 78 11.53 -5.32 -5.86
CA ALA A 78 12.35 -4.46 -6.72
C ALA A 78 11.59 -4.04 -7.99
N ALA A 79 10.79 -4.92 -8.59
CA ALA A 79 9.98 -4.59 -9.76
C ALA A 79 8.89 -3.56 -9.44
N VAL A 80 8.15 -3.72 -8.35
CA VAL A 80 7.09 -2.77 -7.95
C VAL A 80 7.67 -1.41 -7.60
N PHE A 81 8.69 -1.36 -6.74
CA PHE A 81 9.33 -0.10 -6.36
C PHE A 81 10.12 0.53 -7.51
N GLY A 82 10.76 -0.29 -8.34
CA GLY A 82 11.43 0.16 -9.56
C GLY A 82 10.44 0.80 -10.53
N LEU A 83 9.26 0.21 -10.73
CA LEU A 83 8.22 0.80 -11.57
C LEU A 83 7.75 2.15 -11.01
N ILE A 84 7.50 2.26 -9.70
CA ILE A 84 7.13 3.52 -9.04
C ILE A 84 8.22 4.58 -9.23
N PHE A 85 9.48 4.21 -9.01
CA PHE A 85 10.64 5.07 -9.24
C PHE A 85 10.73 5.55 -10.69
N LEU A 86 10.33 4.70 -11.64
CA LEU A 86 10.35 5.01 -13.06
C LEU A 86 9.16 5.87 -13.54
N VAL A 87 8.09 6.03 -12.75
CA VAL A 87 6.92 6.85 -13.12
C VAL A 87 7.27 8.25 -13.65
N PRO A 88 8.11 9.08 -13.00
CA PRO A 88 8.46 10.40 -13.53
C PRO A 88 9.21 10.35 -14.87
N PHE A 89 9.82 9.22 -15.22
CA PHE A 89 10.52 9.04 -16.49
C PHE A 89 9.62 8.47 -17.58
N LEU A 90 8.70 7.56 -17.22
CA LEU A 90 7.80 6.88 -18.15
C LEU A 90 6.54 7.69 -18.47
N ASP A 91 6.07 8.50 -17.53
CA ASP A 91 4.82 9.24 -17.64
C ASP A 91 5.05 10.75 -17.54
N ARG A 92 5.62 11.32 -18.61
CA ARG A 92 6.02 12.73 -18.72
C ARG A 92 4.96 13.66 -19.33
N GLY A 93 3.74 13.17 -19.51
CA GLY A 93 2.67 13.95 -20.14
C GLY A 93 2.35 15.24 -19.36
N PRO A 94 1.98 16.35 -20.04
CA PRO A 94 1.59 17.59 -19.36
C PRO A 94 0.25 17.49 -18.63
N LYS A 95 -0.50 16.40 -18.88
CA LYS A 95 -1.81 16.12 -18.30
C LYS A 95 -1.65 15.71 -16.85
N ARG A 96 -2.28 16.44 -15.93
CA ARG A 96 -2.20 16.18 -14.48
C ARG A 96 -3.32 15.29 -13.96
N ARG A 97 -4.50 15.34 -14.59
CA ARG A 97 -5.68 14.61 -14.11
C ARG A 97 -5.56 13.13 -14.50
N TRP A 98 -5.81 12.24 -13.55
CA TRP A 98 -5.73 10.79 -13.77
C TRP A 98 -6.64 10.33 -14.93
N ARG A 99 -7.84 10.93 -15.06
CA ARG A 99 -8.80 10.64 -16.15
C ARG A 99 -8.27 10.94 -17.55
N GLU A 100 -7.25 11.79 -17.64
CA GLU A 100 -6.63 12.18 -18.92
C GLU A 100 -5.41 11.32 -19.26
N ARG A 101 -5.02 10.39 -18.37
CA ARG A 101 -3.86 9.50 -18.47
C ARG A 101 -4.30 8.03 -18.41
N PRO A 102 -5.20 7.59 -19.31
CA PRO A 102 -5.85 6.27 -19.19
C PRO A 102 -4.87 5.10 -19.18
N TRP A 103 -3.73 5.22 -19.88
CA TRP A 103 -2.71 4.16 -19.89
C TRP A 103 -1.97 4.03 -18.57
N ALA A 104 -1.47 5.14 -18.01
CA ALA A 104 -0.76 5.12 -16.74
C ALA A 104 -1.69 4.78 -15.57
N THR A 105 -2.90 5.36 -15.56
CA THR A 105 -3.93 5.00 -14.59
C THR A 105 -4.34 3.54 -14.75
N GLY A 106 -4.55 3.06 -15.98
CA GLY A 106 -4.90 1.66 -16.25
C GLY A 106 -3.83 0.70 -15.74
N ALA A 107 -2.55 0.99 -16.00
CA ALA A 107 -1.43 0.20 -15.49
C ALA A 107 -1.39 0.19 -13.96
N ALA A 108 -1.56 1.35 -13.31
CA ALA A 108 -1.62 1.45 -11.85
C ALA A 108 -2.80 0.66 -11.26
N VAL A 109 -3.97 0.73 -11.89
CA VAL A 109 -5.17 -0.02 -11.46
C VAL A 109 -4.94 -1.51 -11.61
N VAL A 110 -4.42 -1.98 -12.74
CA VAL A 110 -4.11 -3.40 -12.96
C VAL A 110 -3.10 -3.91 -11.93
N LEU A 111 -2.05 -3.13 -11.66
CA LEU A 111 -1.08 -3.48 -10.61
C LEU A 111 -1.75 -3.59 -9.24
N LEU A 112 -2.52 -2.59 -8.83
CA LEU A 112 -3.22 -2.61 -7.54
C LEU A 112 -4.19 -3.79 -7.43
N LEU A 113 -4.92 -4.11 -8.50
CA LEU A 113 -5.81 -5.27 -8.53
C LEU A 113 -5.04 -6.59 -8.44
N ALA A 114 -3.87 -6.70 -9.08
CA ALA A 114 -3.03 -7.88 -8.96
C ALA A 114 -2.51 -8.05 -7.52
N LEU A 115 -1.99 -6.97 -6.90
CA LEU A 115 -1.52 -7.00 -5.51
C LEU A 115 -2.67 -7.35 -4.54
N ALA A 116 -3.85 -6.78 -4.77
CA ALA A 116 -5.05 -7.09 -3.98
C ALA A 116 -5.51 -8.54 -4.18
N ALA A 117 -5.51 -9.05 -5.40
CA ALA A 117 -5.89 -10.43 -5.70
C ALA A 117 -4.95 -11.44 -5.00
N ILE A 118 -3.64 -11.18 -5.01
CA ILE A 118 -2.66 -12.00 -4.28
C ILE A 118 -2.90 -11.92 -2.77
N THR A 119 -3.11 -10.70 -2.24
CA THR A 119 -3.41 -10.50 -0.81
C THR A 119 -4.68 -11.27 -0.39
N VAL A 120 -5.74 -11.22 -1.20
CA VAL A 120 -6.98 -11.95 -0.97
C VAL A 120 -6.76 -13.46 -1.10
N ASN A 121 -5.92 -13.90 -2.05
CA ASN A 121 -5.55 -15.30 -2.16
C ASN A 121 -4.89 -15.82 -0.87
N VAL A 122 -3.96 -15.07 -0.28
CA VAL A 122 -3.34 -15.41 1.02
C VAL A 122 -4.38 -15.50 2.12
N TRP A 123 -5.30 -14.52 2.18
CA TRP A 123 -6.37 -14.50 3.17
C TRP A 123 -7.26 -15.76 3.10
N ILE A 124 -7.60 -16.21 1.88
CA ILE A 124 -8.49 -17.36 1.67
C ILE A 124 -7.77 -18.70 1.87
N TYR A 125 -6.60 -18.86 1.26
CA TYR A 125 -5.95 -20.17 1.10
C TYR A 125 -4.81 -20.42 2.07
N ASN A 126 -4.32 -19.40 2.78
CA ASN A 126 -3.31 -19.56 3.81
C ASN A 126 -3.78 -19.17 5.24
N PRO A 127 -4.96 -19.61 5.71
CA PRO A 127 -5.48 -19.21 7.01
C PRO A 127 -4.76 -19.87 8.20
N LYS A 128 -3.81 -20.80 8.00
CA LYS A 128 -3.16 -21.53 9.10
C LYS A 128 -1.62 -21.52 9.14
N GLY A 129 -0.92 -20.92 8.18
CA GLY A 129 0.55 -21.03 8.13
C GLY A 129 0.99 -22.45 7.75
N HIS A 130 2.24 -22.62 7.34
CA HIS A 130 2.83 -23.93 7.07
C HIS A 130 2.92 -24.78 8.36
#